data_AF-A0A7J6TEN8-F1
#
_entry.id   AF-A0A7J6TEN8-F1
#
_cell.length_a   1.000
_cell.length_b   1.000
_cell.length_c   1.000
_cell.angle_alpha   90.00
_cell.angle_beta   90.00
_cell.angle_gamma   90.00
#
_symmetry.space_group_name_H-M   'P 1'
#
loop_
_entity.id
_entity.type
_entity.pdbx_description
1 polymer ?
#
loop_
_entity_poly.entity_id
_entity_poly.type
_entity_poly.pdbx_seq_one_letter_code
_entity_poly.pdbx_strand_id
1 'polypeptide(L)'
;QVYVAELYLPALSVPRVAVGDYALAMYRRLSSALQKSYAELVGDFVSKGFWAEAPPSNGGQSPSVPAANVFLVTNKSSSQPPSKSRLVCDLRPINSALPIAAVHGGPGLADVLCSIRMTAPMALATADIKSAFYSIRLSPESGTPAISIKTAVGNYITARVSFGVSAGPLALRGTLGVGVSGYRCSDVATDTWLHDYFDDLVVAGLPVAVAYNLCQLLRFLFLGGFLSQEKKLAVATVPRSVEEMQAVFAECGMDVSIGSAVSIFNTDFVYSSRVGRPILTTDCRRALRVGRALLFFQKESPLTQRLSKKAFFGISGLLSFDCAKLHARARLLADTLRSLVGSCFAAVDWDCVCDLASMSDDYKLAYLELVRWGREICEAESVPCSHAVMVRTNESQPIKLEVCSDASLF
;
A
#
# COMPACT_ATOMS: atom_id res chain seq x y z
N GLN A 1 15.71 9.32 -23.25
CA GLN A 1 15.62 8.21 -22.27
C GLN A 1 16.61 7.15 -22.74
N VAL A 2 17.68 6.90 -21.98
CA VAL A 2 18.75 5.96 -22.41
C VAL A 2 18.43 4.52 -21.98
N TYR A 3 17.58 4.34 -20.97
CA TYR A 3 17.12 3.05 -20.47
C TYR A 3 15.59 2.95 -20.58
N VAL A 4 15.08 1.83 -21.08
CA VAL A 4 13.64 1.55 -21.15
C VAL A 4 13.37 0.34 -20.28
N ALA A 5 12.55 0.54 -19.23
CA ALA A 5 12.05 -0.56 -18.42
C ALA A 5 10.96 -1.30 -19.18
N GLU A 6 11.11 -2.61 -19.38
CA GLU A 6 10.15 -3.42 -20.14
C GLU A 6 9.67 -4.64 -19.36
N LEU A 7 8.43 -5.02 -19.61
CA LEU A 7 7.82 -6.29 -19.23
C LEU A 7 7.52 -7.10 -20.48
N TYR A 8 8.08 -8.30 -20.55
CA TYR A 8 7.68 -9.27 -21.56
C TYR A 8 6.41 -9.99 -21.10
N LEU A 9 5.35 -9.95 -21.93
CA LEU A 9 4.15 -10.75 -21.72
C LEU A 9 4.04 -11.82 -22.81
N PRO A 10 3.77 -13.10 -22.45
CA PRO A 10 3.50 -14.12 -23.46
C PRO A 10 2.20 -13.80 -24.21
N ALA A 11 1.97 -14.50 -25.32
CA ALA A 11 0.68 -14.45 -25.99
C ALA A 11 -0.44 -14.89 -25.04
N LEU A 12 -1.55 -14.17 -25.03
CA LEU A 12 -2.69 -14.48 -24.16
C LEU A 12 -3.34 -15.81 -24.57
N SER A 13 -3.50 -16.70 -23.61
CA SER A 13 -4.29 -17.92 -23.79
C SER A 13 -5.80 -17.61 -23.79
N VAL A 14 -6.64 -18.61 -24.06
CA VAL A 14 -8.10 -18.44 -23.98
C VAL A 14 -8.48 -18.02 -22.54
N PRO A 15 -9.20 -16.91 -22.35
CA PRO A 15 -9.57 -16.44 -21.02
C PRO A 15 -10.40 -17.49 -20.29
N ARG A 16 -10.03 -17.82 -19.05
CA ARG A 16 -10.83 -18.72 -18.19
C ARG A 16 -12.05 -18.00 -17.62
N VAL A 17 -12.05 -16.67 -17.66
CA VAL A 17 -13.15 -15.82 -17.20
C VAL A 17 -13.66 -15.01 -18.38
N ALA A 18 -14.89 -15.28 -18.82
CA ALA A 18 -15.59 -14.48 -19.80
C ALA A 18 -16.31 -13.32 -19.09
N VAL A 19 -16.03 -12.09 -19.52
CA VAL A 19 -16.67 -10.89 -18.98
C VAL A 19 -17.25 -10.12 -20.15
N GLY A 20 -18.56 -9.86 -20.11
CA GLY A 20 -19.22 -9.02 -21.11
C GLY A 20 -18.72 -7.58 -21.08
N ASP A 21 -18.89 -6.85 -22.18
CA ASP A 21 -18.60 -5.43 -22.22
C ASP A 21 -19.65 -4.66 -21.40
N TYR A 22 -19.22 -4.10 -20.27
CA TYR A 22 -20.10 -3.37 -19.35
C TYR A 22 -19.66 -1.91 -19.13
N ALA A 23 -18.61 -1.43 -19.81
CA ALA A 23 -18.06 -0.09 -19.58
C ALA A 23 -19.13 0.99 -19.80
N LEU A 24 -19.84 0.91 -20.93
CA LEU A 24 -20.93 1.83 -21.27
C LEU A 24 -22.12 1.72 -20.30
N ALA A 25 -22.49 0.50 -19.91
CA ALA A 25 -23.59 0.28 -18.97
C ALA A 25 -23.30 0.89 -17.59
N MET A 26 -22.07 0.74 -17.07
CA MET A 26 -21.66 1.37 -15.81
C MET A 26 -21.59 2.90 -15.93
N TYR A 27 -21.08 3.43 -17.05
CA TYR A 27 -21.02 4.86 -17.30
C TYR A 27 -22.41 5.52 -17.35
N ARG A 28 -23.39 4.87 -17.99
CA ARG A 28 -24.79 5.36 -18.03
C ARG A 28 -25.45 5.48 -16.65
N ARG A 29 -24.94 4.76 -15.65
CA ARG A 29 -25.43 4.84 -14.25
C ARG A 29 -24.81 5.97 -13.44
N LEU A 30 -23.78 6.65 -13.97
CA LEU A 30 -23.15 7.79 -13.33
C LEU A 30 -24.02 9.06 -13.48
N SER A 31 -23.95 9.97 -12.52
CA SER A 31 -24.53 11.31 -12.69
C SER A 31 -23.78 12.10 -13.77
N SER A 32 -24.40 13.13 -14.34
CA SER A 32 -23.79 13.96 -15.39
C SER A 32 -22.43 14.55 -14.96
N ALA A 33 -22.28 14.94 -13.70
CA ALA A 33 -21.01 15.42 -13.15
C ALA A 33 -19.92 14.31 -13.13
N LEU A 34 -20.29 13.08 -12.76
CA LEU A 34 -19.37 11.95 -12.74
C LEU A 34 -19.05 11.44 -14.16
N GLN A 35 -19.99 11.56 -15.10
CA GLN A 35 -19.75 11.29 -16.53
C GLN A 35 -18.72 12.27 -17.11
N LYS A 36 -18.85 13.57 -16.81
CA LYS A 36 -17.85 14.58 -17.19
C LYS A 36 -16.48 14.25 -16.61
N SER A 37 -16.41 13.97 -15.30
CA SER A 37 -15.16 13.57 -14.64
C SER A 37 -14.56 12.29 -15.23
N TYR A 38 -15.38 11.30 -15.62
CA TYR A 38 -14.91 10.10 -16.31
C TYR A 38 -14.25 10.45 -17.64
N ALA A 39 -14.89 11.26 -18.48
CA ALA A 39 -14.34 11.67 -19.78
C ALA A 39 -13.05 12.49 -19.63
N GLU A 40 -13.00 13.41 -18.67
CA GLU A 40 -11.78 14.18 -18.34
C GLU A 40 -10.63 13.26 -17.91
N LEU A 41 -10.90 12.26 -17.07
CA LEU A 41 -9.88 11.28 -16.68
C LEU A 41 -9.41 10.45 -17.87
N VAL A 42 -10.31 9.99 -18.75
CA VAL A 42 -9.89 9.27 -19.98
C VAL A 42 -8.97 10.16 -20.82
N GLY A 43 -9.34 11.43 -21.03
CA GLY A 43 -8.51 12.41 -21.75
C GLY A 43 -7.14 12.65 -21.08
N ASP A 44 -7.07 12.64 -19.75
CA ASP A 44 -5.82 12.75 -19.00
C ASP A 44 -4.88 11.55 -19.24
N PHE A 45 -5.41 10.32 -19.31
CA PHE A 45 -4.60 9.13 -19.64
C PHE A 45 -4.07 9.18 -21.08
N VAL A 46 -4.88 9.66 -22.03
CA VAL A 46 -4.47 9.81 -23.43
C VAL A 46 -3.42 10.91 -23.59
N SER A 47 -3.66 12.08 -23.00
CA SER A 47 -2.71 13.22 -23.10
C SER A 47 -1.36 12.94 -22.46
N LYS A 48 -1.30 12.09 -21.43
CA LYS A 48 -0.05 11.59 -20.83
C LYS A 48 0.67 10.52 -21.66
N GLY A 49 0.08 10.07 -22.77
CA GLY A 49 0.60 8.97 -23.58
C GLY A 49 0.62 7.64 -22.81
N PHE A 50 -0.28 7.49 -21.82
CA PHE A 50 -0.49 6.20 -21.18
C PHE A 50 -1.35 5.30 -22.06
N TRP A 51 -2.38 5.88 -22.68
CA TRP A 51 -3.25 5.22 -23.64
C TRP A 51 -3.12 5.88 -25.01
N ALA A 52 -3.27 5.08 -26.06
CA ALA A 52 -3.39 5.54 -27.44
C ALA A 52 -4.74 5.10 -28.00
N GLU A 53 -5.31 5.86 -28.94
CA GLU A 53 -6.53 5.43 -29.63
C GLU A 53 -6.29 4.10 -30.34
N ALA A 54 -7.25 3.18 -30.21
CA ALA A 54 -7.17 1.90 -30.90
C ALA A 54 -7.31 2.13 -32.41
N PRO A 55 -6.53 1.42 -33.26
CA PRO A 55 -6.71 1.52 -34.70
C PRO A 55 -8.14 1.13 -35.08
N PRO A 56 -8.71 1.75 -36.14
CA PRO A 56 -10.06 1.42 -36.58
C PRO A 56 -10.14 -0.07 -36.89
N SER A 57 -11.10 -0.74 -36.27
CA SER A 57 -11.33 -2.17 -36.48
C SER A 57 -11.84 -2.37 -37.92
N ASN A 58 -10.93 -2.67 -38.83
CA ASN A 58 -11.30 -3.15 -40.17
C ASN A 58 -12.11 -4.43 -39.96
N GLY A 59 -13.36 -4.46 -40.44
CA GLY A 59 -14.41 -5.42 -40.07
C GLY A 59 -14.21 -6.89 -40.49
N GLY A 60 -13.03 -7.47 -40.26
CA GLY A 60 -12.75 -8.87 -40.48
C GLY A 60 -11.95 -9.45 -39.33
N GLN A 61 -12.56 -10.40 -38.61
CA GLN A 61 -12.00 -11.19 -37.50
C GLN A 61 -11.53 -10.37 -36.30
N SER A 62 -12.43 -10.20 -35.30
CA SER A 62 -12.01 -9.82 -33.95
C SER A 62 -10.97 -10.84 -33.45
N PRO A 63 -9.72 -10.46 -33.17
CA PRO A 63 -8.83 -11.37 -32.48
C PRO A 63 -9.46 -11.67 -31.12
N SER A 64 -9.36 -12.92 -30.67
CA SER A 64 -9.92 -13.48 -29.44
C SER A 64 -9.30 -12.91 -28.15
N VAL A 65 -8.71 -11.73 -28.23
CA VAL A 65 -7.92 -11.12 -27.18
C VAL A 65 -8.86 -10.39 -26.21
N PRO A 66 -8.86 -10.76 -24.92
CA PRO A 66 -9.70 -10.09 -23.94
C PRO A 66 -9.35 -8.62 -23.80
N ALA A 67 -10.36 -7.76 -23.70
CA ALA A 67 -10.19 -6.33 -23.45
C ALA A 67 -10.46 -5.99 -21.97
N ALA A 68 -9.81 -4.94 -21.48
CA ALA A 68 -10.02 -4.39 -20.15
C ALA A 68 -11.18 -3.39 -20.17
N ASN A 69 -12.28 -3.70 -19.49
CA ASN A 69 -13.37 -2.74 -19.33
C ASN A 69 -13.01 -1.69 -18.27
N VAL A 70 -13.23 -0.41 -18.56
CA VAL A 70 -12.91 0.69 -17.65
C VAL A 70 -14.16 1.29 -17.02
N PHE A 71 -14.16 1.40 -15.70
CA PHE A 71 -15.24 2.02 -14.94
C PHE A 71 -14.71 3.01 -13.88
N LEU A 72 -15.59 3.91 -13.44
CA LEU A 72 -15.26 4.90 -12.40
C LEU A 72 -15.50 4.32 -11.01
N VAL A 73 -14.53 4.49 -10.12
CA VAL A 73 -14.70 4.28 -8.68
C VAL A 73 -14.59 5.62 -7.97
N THR A 74 -15.55 5.91 -7.10
CA THR A 74 -15.57 7.11 -6.27
C THR A 74 -15.48 6.72 -4.80
N ASN A 75 -14.64 7.40 -4.03
CA ASN A 75 -14.68 7.27 -2.58
C ASN A 75 -15.96 7.95 -2.08
N LYS A 76 -16.96 7.14 -1.70
CA LYS A 76 -18.12 7.62 -0.95
C LYS A 76 -17.83 7.56 0.54
N SER A 77 -17.76 8.72 1.19
CA SER A 77 -18.18 8.84 2.59
C SER A 77 -18.84 10.20 2.79
N SER A 78 -20.10 10.16 3.24
CA SER A 78 -20.84 11.21 3.97
C SER A 78 -20.43 12.68 3.79
N SER A 79 -21.39 13.48 3.29
CA SER A 79 -21.52 14.94 3.41
C SER A 79 -20.36 15.87 2.99
N GLN A 80 -19.21 15.35 2.54
CA GLN A 80 -18.15 16.17 1.94
C GLN A 80 -17.99 15.89 0.44
N PRO A 81 -17.58 16.89 -0.38
CA PRO A 81 -17.43 16.72 -1.81
C PRO A 81 -16.47 15.57 -2.15
N PRO A 82 -16.75 14.78 -3.22
CA PRO A 82 -16.00 13.58 -3.55
C PRO A 82 -14.55 13.93 -3.90
N SER A 83 -13.61 13.69 -2.98
CA SER A 83 -12.26 14.24 -3.11
C SER A 83 -11.28 13.41 -3.95
N LYS A 84 -11.70 12.30 -4.58
CA LYS A 84 -10.93 11.58 -5.63
C LYS A 84 -11.76 10.48 -6.31
N SER A 85 -12.22 10.75 -7.53
CA SER A 85 -12.68 9.72 -8.48
C SER A 85 -11.46 9.11 -9.18
N ARG A 86 -11.49 7.81 -9.49
CA ARG A 86 -10.43 7.14 -10.26
C ARG A 86 -10.99 6.16 -11.27
N LEU A 87 -10.32 6.02 -12.41
CA LEU A 87 -10.60 4.97 -13.39
C LEU A 87 -9.98 3.66 -12.91
N VAL A 88 -10.71 2.56 -13.06
CA VAL A 88 -10.26 1.21 -12.76
C VAL A 88 -10.44 0.37 -14.02
N CYS A 89 -9.36 -0.33 -14.42
CA CYS A 89 -9.38 -1.30 -15.51
C CYS A 89 -9.69 -2.68 -14.94
N ASP A 90 -10.77 -3.31 -15.40
CA ASP A 90 -11.05 -4.71 -15.09
C ASP A 90 -10.17 -5.63 -15.94
N LEU A 91 -9.03 -5.99 -15.36
CA LEU A 91 -8.06 -6.87 -15.98
C LEU A 91 -8.29 -8.35 -15.65
N ARG A 92 -9.40 -8.72 -14.99
CA ARG A 92 -9.67 -10.15 -14.66
C ARG A 92 -9.65 -11.07 -15.89
N PRO A 93 -10.26 -10.72 -17.04
CA PRO A 93 -10.18 -11.57 -18.24
C PRO A 93 -8.74 -11.76 -18.72
N ILE A 94 -7.96 -10.67 -18.79
CA ILE A 94 -6.56 -10.67 -19.23
C ILE A 94 -5.68 -11.47 -18.25
N ASN A 95 -5.82 -11.22 -16.94
CA ASN A 95 -5.08 -11.93 -15.90
C ASN A 95 -5.39 -13.43 -15.89
N SER A 96 -6.62 -13.84 -16.24
CA SER A 96 -6.98 -15.25 -16.36
C SER A 96 -6.34 -15.96 -17.56
N ALA A 97 -5.94 -15.18 -18.56
CA ALA A 97 -5.26 -15.64 -19.78
C ALA A 97 -3.73 -15.60 -19.66
N LEU A 98 -3.19 -14.89 -18.66
CA LEU A 98 -1.78 -14.83 -18.35
C LEU A 98 -1.34 -16.00 -17.45
N PRO A 99 -0.06 -16.41 -17.50
CA PRO A 99 0.50 -17.32 -16.51
C PRO A 99 0.36 -16.78 -15.09
N ILE A 100 0.33 -17.69 -14.11
CA ILE A 100 0.32 -17.30 -12.69
C ILE A 100 1.66 -16.62 -12.38
N ALA A 101 1.58 -15.34 -12.04
CA ALA A 101 2.70 -14.53 -11.58
C ALA A 101 2.69 -14.49 -10.06
N ALA A 102 3.40 -15.43 -9.43
CA ALA A 102 3.55 -15.42 -7.98
C ALA A 102 4.66 -14.44 -7.57
N VAL A 103 4.32 -13.47 -6.72
CA VAL A 103 5.30 -12.57 -6.12
C VAL A 103 5.95 -13.29 -4.94
N HIS A 104 7.14 -13.83 -5.14
CA HIS A 104 7.90 -14.51 -4.09
C HIS A 104 9.12 -13.70 -3.66
N GLY A 105 9.33 -13.58 -2.35
CA GLY A 105 10.53 -12.97 -1.74
C GLY A 105 10.49 -11.44 -1.61
N GLY A 106 11.50 -10.90 -0.91
CA GLY A 106 11.58 -9.50 -0.51
C GLY A 106 11.16 -9.28 0.95
N PRO A 107 11.67 -8.25 1.64
CA PRO A 107 11.24 -7.93 2.99
C PRO A 107 9.76 -7.53 2.97
N GLY A 108 8.98 -8.06 3.91
CA GLY A 108 7.63 -7.59 4.14
C GLY A 108 7.65 -6.18 4.71
N LEU A 109 6.53 -5.47 4.60
CA LEU A 109 6.31 -4.15 5.22
C LEU A 109 6.68 -4.15 6.72
N ALA A 110 6.38 -5.24 7.42
CA ALA A 110 6.72 -5.38 8.84
C ALA A 110 8.23 -5.46 9.08
N ASP A 111 9.00 -6.03 8.15
CA ASP A 111 10.47 -6.13 8.29
C ASP A 111 11.11 -4.75 8.15
N VAL A 112 10.60 -3.93 7.23
CA VAL A 112 11.04 -2.52 7.04
C VAL A 112 10.74 -1.71 8.30
N LEU A 113 9.49 -1.70 8.77
CA LEU A 113 9.08 -0.91 9.93
C LEU A 113 9.77 -1.35 11.23
N CYS A 114 9.91 -2.66 11.46
CA CYS A 114 10.65 -3.19 12.60
C CYS A 114 12.13 -2.80 12.54
N SER A 115 12.75 -2.86 11.36
CA SER A 115 14.16 -2.49 11.20
C SER A 115 14.39 -1.03 11.56
N ILE A 116 13.58 -0.10 11.04
CA ILE A 116 13.67 1.33 11.38
C ILE A 116 13.53 1.55 12.88
N ARG A 117 12.54 0.91 13.51
CA ARG A 117 12.30 1.03 14.95
C ARG A 117 13.47 0.50 15.77
N MET A 118 14.02 -0.65 15.40
CA MET A 118 15.11 -1.30 16.15
C MET A 118 16.45 -0.59 15.96
N THR A 119 16.73 -0.08 14.75
CA THR A 119 17.97 0.66 14.48
C THR A 119 17.87 2.12 14.89
N ALA A 120 16.67 2.69 15.01
CA ALA A 120 16.43 4.08 15.39
C ALA A 120 17.43 5.06 14.75
N PRO A 121 17.46 5.14 13.40
CA PRO A 121 18.46 5.91 12.67
C PRO A 121 18.31 7.41 12.93
N MET A 122 19.34 8.22 12.67
CA MET A 122 19.29 9.67 12.89
C MET A 122 18.45 10.42 11.85
N ALA A 123 18.29 9.85 10.67
CA ALA A 123 17.47 10.40 9.61
C ALA A 123 16.69 9.30 8.87
N LEU A 124 15.53 9.69 8.36
CA LEU A 124 14.63 8.91 7.54
C LEU A 124 14.16 9.75 6.37
N ALA A 125 14.13 9.15 5.18
CA ALA A 125 13.49 9.72 4.01
C ALA A 125 12.60 8.67 3.35
N THR A 126 11.47 9.11 2.83
CA THR A 126 10.57 8.30 2.02
C THR A 126 10.22 9.01 0.72
N ALA A 127 10.10 8.25 -0.37
CA ALA A 127 9.66 8.74 -1.66
C ALA A 127 8.74 7.73 -2.34
N ASP A 128 7.67 8.21 -2.95
CA ASP A 128 6.70 7.41 -3.72
C ASP A 128 6.95 7.64 -5.21
N ILE A 129 7.13 6.57 -5.98
CA ILE A 129 7.36 6.65 -7.42
C ILE A 129 6.02 6.77 -8.14
N LYS A 130 5.75 7.96 -8.68
CA LYS A 130 4.50 8.32 -9.31
C LYS A 130 4.23 7.43 -10.52
N SER A 131 3.05 6.80 -10.53
CA SER A 131 2.58 6.00 -11.67
C SER A 131 3.61 4.96 -12.11
N ALA A 132 4.38 4.37 -11.19
CA ALA A 132 5.55 3.54 -11.48
C ALA A 132 5.27 2.43 -12.51
N PHE A 133 4.11 1.78 -12.43
CA PHE A 133 3.70 0.78 -13.43
C PHE A 133 3.67 1.34 -14.86
N TYR A 134 3.13 2.55 -15.05
CA TYR A 134 3.06 3.19 -16.37
C TYR A 134 4.43 3.63 -16.88
N SER A 135 5.47 3.71 -16.04
CA SER A 135 6.84 3.91 -16.52
C SER A 135 7.41 2.68 -17.21
N ILE A 136 6.85 1.50 -16.97
CA ILE A 136 7.25 0.23 -17.60
C ILE A 136 6.46 0.01 -18.88
N ARG A 137 7.16 -0.28 -19.98
CA ARG A 137 6.55 -0.62 -21.27
C ARG A 137 6.28 -2.11 -21.37
N LEU A 138 5.25 -2.48 -22.11
CA LEU A 138 5.14 -3.83 -22.63
C LEU A 138 6.14 -3.96 -23.78
N SER A 139 6.99 -4.98 -23.74
CA SER A 139 8.03 -5.14 -24.74
C SER A 139 7.40 -5.35 -26.12
N PRO A 140 7.86 -4.69 -27.20
CA PRO A 140 7.39 -4.93 -28.57
C PRO A 140 7.57 -6.39 -29.03
N GLU A 141 8.53 -7.10 -28.43
CA GLU A 141 8.81 -8.52 -28.69
C GLU A 141 7.85 -9.47 -27.95
N SER A 142 7.03 -8.93 -27.04
CA SER A 142 6.02 -9.69 -26.31
C SER A 142 5.02 -10.35 -27.26
N GLY A 143 4.54 -11.54 -26.89
CA GLY A 143 3.33 -12.10 -27.51
C GLY A 143 2.08 -11.25 -27.24
N THR A 144 2.14 -10.34 -26.27
CA THR A 144 1.11 -9.32 -25.99
C THR A 144 1.75 -7.93 -25.86
N PRO A 145 2.01 -7.23 -26.98
CA PRO A 145 2.72 -5.94 -26.96
C PRO A 145 1.84 -4.76 -26.54
N ALA A 146 0.52 -4.93 -26.53
CA ALA A 146 -0.42 -3.95 -26.04
C ALA A 146 -1.67 -4.62 -25.43
N ILE A 147 -2.31 -3.94 -24.47
CA ILE A 147 -3.58 -4.34 -23.87
C ILE A 147 -4.69 -3.45 -24.43
N SER A 148 -5.76 -4.06 -24.93
CA SER A 148 -6.97 -3.36 -25.36
C SER A 148 -7.75 -2.83 -24.16
N ILE A 149 -8.13 -1.55 -24.21
CA ILE A 149 -8.86 -0.83 -23.17
C ILE A 149 -10.18 -0.35 -23.76
N LYS A 150 -11.28 -0.80 -23.16
CA LYS A 150 -12.62 -0.39 -23.54
C LYS A 150 -13.19 0.57 -22.52
N THR A 151 -13.56 1.76 -22.98
CA THR A 151 -14.20 2.79 -22.16
C THR A 151 -15.59 3.09 -22.71
N ALA A 152 -16.39 3.84 -21.96
CA ALA A 152 -17.69 4.29 -22.45
C ALA A 152 -17.61 5.38 -23.55
N VAL A 153 -16.44 6.01 -23.72
CA VAL A 153 -16.24 7.17 -24.62
C VAL A 153 -15.27 6.89 -25.75
N GLY A 154 -14.78 5.66 -25.88
CA GLY A 154 -13.81 5.27 -26.90
C GLY A 154 -13.11 3.96 -26.60
N ASN A 155 -12.41 3.43 -27.61
CA ASN A 155 -11.56 2.27 -27.52
C ASN A 155 -10.09 2.70 -27.63
N TYR A 156 -9.27 2.18 -26.73
CA TYR A 156 -7.88 2.55 -26.60
C TYR A 156 -7.01 1.30 -26.47
N ILE A 157 -5.70 1.50 -26.55
CA ILE A 157 -4.69 0.50 -26.22
C ILE A 157 -3.66 1.09 -25.26
N THR A 158 -3.06 0.25 -24.43
CA THR A 158 -1.88 0.61 -23.63
C THR A 158 -0.72 -0.30 -23.98
N ALA A 159 0.42 0.29 -24.34
CA ALA A 159 1.71 -0.40 -24.44
C ALA A 159 2.53 -0.26 -23.15
N ARG A 160 1.87 0.06 -22.03
CA ARG A 160 2.46 0.22 -20.70
C ARG A 160 1.81 -0.72 -19.71
N VAL A 161 2.55 -1.10 -18.67
CA VAL A 161 2.01 -1.91 -17.59
C VAL A 161 0.96 -1.09 -16.83
N SER A 162 -0.29 -1.55 -16.86
CA SER A 162 -1.38 -0.92 -16.14
C SER A 162 -1.56 -1.48 -14.73
N PHE A 163 -2.09 -0.65 -13.84
CA PHE A 163 -2.49 -1.09 -12.50
C PHE A 163 -3.50 -2.24 -12.59
N GLY A 164 -3.22 -3.34 -11.88
CA GLY A 164 -4.07 -4.53 -11.85
C GLY A 164 -3.64 -5.67 -12.77
N VAL A 165 -2.61 -5.50 -13.60
CA VAL A 165 -1.99 -6.63 -14.32
C VAL A 165 -1.33 -7.55 -13.30
N SER A 166 -1.60 -8.86 -13.36
CA SER A 166 -1.10 -9.85 -12.40
C SER A 166 0.43 -9.87 -12.28
N ALA A 167 1.13 -9.74 -13.41
CA ALA A 167 2.60 -9.66 -13.47
C ALA A 167 3.17 -8.27 -13.15
N GLY A 168 2.33 -7.25 -12.95
CA GLY A 168 2.78 -5.88 -12.72
C GLY A 168 3.75 -5.74 -11.53
N PRO A 169 3.46 -6.31 -10.35
CA PRO A 169 4.35 -6.21 -9.19
C PRO A 169 5.74 -6.84 -9.45
N LEU A 170 5.79 -7.94 -10.21
CA LEU A 170 7.06 -8.55 -10.62
C LEU A 170 7.82 -7.65 -11.60
N ALA A 171 7.12 -6.99 -12.51
CA ALA A 171 7.72 -6.03 -13.43
C ALA A 171 8.40 -4.89 -12.66
N LEU A 172 7.71 -4.27 -11.70
CA LEU A 172 8.30 -3.23 -10.84
C LEU A 172 9.55 -3.72 -10.12
N ARG A 173 9.50 -4.92 -9.54
CA ARG A 173 10.66 -5.47 -8.85
C ARG A 173 11.81 -5.77 -9.80
N GLY A 174 11.53 -6.32 -10.98
CA GLY A 174 12.51 -6.63 -12.02
C GLY A 174 13.10 -5.40 -12.71
N THR A 175 12.47 -4.23 -12.57
CA THR A 175 12.96 -2.98 -13.17
C THR A 175 13.41 -1.98 -12.11
N LEU A 176 12.47 -1.39 -11.37
CA LEU A 176 12.74 -0.39 -10.34
C LEU A 176 13.55 -1.02 -9.20
N GLY A 177 13.13 -2.18 -8.70
CA GLY A 177 13.83 -2.88 -7.61
C GLY A 177 15.25 -3.30 -7.98
N VAL A 178 15.47 -3.79 -9.21
CA VAL A 178 16.82 -4.07 -9.73
C VAL A 178 17.66 -2.79 -9.81
N GLY A 179 17.09 -1.68 -10.28
CA GLY A 179 17.77 -0.38 -10.32
C GLY A 179 18.17 0.11 -8.93
N VAL A 180 17.26 0.04 -7.96
CA VAL A 180 17.52 0.42 -6.55
C VAL A 180 18.60 -0.48 -5.95
N SER A 181 18.53 -1.79 -6.18
CA SER A 181 19.56 -2.73 -5.71
C SER A 181 20.91 -2.49 -6.38
N GLY A 182 20.93 -2.15 -7.67
CA GLY A 182 22.14 -1.81 -8.40
C GLY A 182 22.78 -0.54 -7.88
N TYR A 183 21.99 0.50 -7.61
CA TYR A 183 22.45 1.72 -6.94
C TYR A 183 23.07 1.39 -5.57
N ARG A 184 22.36 0.62 -4.74
CA ARG A 184 22.83 0.23 -3.40
C ARG A 184 24.18 -0.49 -3.41
N CYS A 185 24.45 -1.29 -4.44
CA CYS A 185 25.71 -2.02 -4.59
C CYS A 185 26.80 -1.24 -5.36
N SER A 186 26.55 0.01 -5.73
CA SER A 186 27.49 0.84 -6.48
C SER A 186 28.44 1.61 -5.57
N ASP A 187 29.60 2.02 -6.10
CA ASP A 187 30.58 2.84 -5.38
C ASP A 187 30.08 4.28 -5.07
N VAL A 188 28.95 4.67 -5.66
CA VAL A 188 28.31 5.98 -5.41
C VAL A 188 27.47 5.92 -4.14
N ALA A 189 26.89 4.77 -3.80
CA ALA A 189 26.05 4.66 -2.62
C ALA A 189 26.90 4.78 -1.35
N THR A 190 26.48 5.68 -0.47
CA THR A 190 27.06 5.79 0.88
C THR A 190 26.37 4.82 1.85
N ASP A 191 27.03 4.51 2.97
CA ASP A 191 26.52 3.54 3.95
C ASP A 191 25.19 4.02 4.55
N THR A 192 24.10 3.48 4.03
CA THR A 192 22.73 3.75 4.48
C THR A 192 21.89 2.51 4.28
N TRP A 193 20.82 2.44 5.05
CA TRP A 193 19.79 1.44 4.88
C TRP A 193 18.81 1.91 3.80
N LEU A 194 18.90 1.32 2.61
CA LEU A 194 18.06 1.61 1.45
C LEU A 194 17.17 0.39 1.11
N HIS A 195 15.86 0.62 1.13
CA HIS A 195 14.84 -0.39 0.84
C HIS A 195 13.76 0.15 -0.10
N ASP A 196 13.37 -0.67 -1.07
CA ASP A 196 12.16 -0.51 -1.86
C ASP A 196 11.07 -1.48 -1.40
N TYR A 197 9.81 -1.04 -1.45
CA TYR A 197 8.63 -1.87 -1.37
C TYR A 197 7.73 -1.50 -2.56
N PHE A 198 7.98 -2.14 -3.70
CA PHE A 198 7.38 -1.78 -4.98
C PHE A 198 7.67 -0.33 -5.38
N ASP A 199 6.69 0.57 -5.29
CA ASP A 199 6.79 1.98 -5.65
C ASP A 199 7.18 2.91 -4.50
N ASP A 200 7.23 2.39 -3.26
CA ASP A 200 7.71 3.13 -2.09
C ASP A 200 9.21 2.90 -1.87
N LEU A 201 9.96 3.98 -1.67
CA LEU A 201 11.38 3.98 -1.30
C LEU A 201 11.55 4.47 0.13
N VAL A 202 12.41 3.80 0.90
CA VAL A 202 12.80 4.20 2.25
C VAL A 202 14.31 4.24 2.34
N VAL A 203 14.84 5.39 2.77
CA VAL A 203 16.27 5.62 3.03
C VAL A 203 16.44 5.98 4.49
N ALA A 204 17.34 5.31 5.20
CA ALA A 204 17.57 5.57 6.61
C ALA A 204 19.05 5.45 7.00
N GLY A 205 19.49 6.24 7.99
CA GLY A 205 20.88 6.20 8.45
C GLY A 205 21.33 7.54 9.03
N LEU A 206 22.57 7.90 8.73
CA LEU A 206 23.14 9.19 9.09
C LEU A 206 22.59 10.32 8.19
N PRO A 207 22.39 11.54 8.71
CA PRO A 207 21.65 12.59 7.99
C PRO A 207 22.25 12.96 6.62
N VAL A 208 23.56 13.21 6.56
CA VAL A 208 24.27 13.57 5.32
C VAL A 208 24.21 12.44 4.29
N ALA A 209 24.43 11.20 4.73
CA ALA A 209 24.39 10.02 3.87
C ALA A 209 22.97 9.78 3.30
N VAL A 210 21.93 9.95 4.12
CA VAL A 210 20.53 9.86 3.70
C VAL A 210 20.20 10.93 2.65
N ALA A 211 20.56 12.19 2.88
CA ALA A 211 20.33 13.26 1.91
C ALA A 211 21.04 12.99 0.58
N TYR A 212 22.33 12.66 0.64
CA TYR A 212 23.13 12.36 -0.53
C TYR A 212 22.54 11.20 -1.34
N ASN A 213 22.26 10.07 -0.68
CA ASN A 213 21.71 8.90 -1.36
C ASN A 213 20.31 9.16 -1.92
N LEU A 214 19.47 9.92 -1.23
CA LEU A 214 18.15 10.28 -1.75
C LEU A 214 18.28 11.10 -3.04
N CYS A 215 19.15 12.12 -3.07
CA CYS A 215 19.39 12.94 -4.25
C CYS A 215 19.89 12.12 -5.44
N GLN A 216 20.96 11.32 -5.22
CA GLN A 216 21.56 10.53 -6.30
C GLN A 216 20.62 9.44 -6.79
N LEU A 217 19.90 8.77 -5.88
CA LEU A 217 18.92 7.74 -6.25
C LEU A 217 17.78 8.34 -7.07
N LEU A 218 17.18 9.46 -6.64
CA LEU A 218 16.10 10.09 -7.39
C LEU A 218 16.56 10.57 -8.77
N ARG A 219 17.79 11.09 -8.88
CA ARG A 219 18.39 11.44 -10.17
C ARG A 219 18.60 10.21 -11.05
N PHE A 220 19.12 9.12 -10.49
CA PHE A 220 19.30 7.86 -11.21
C PHE A 220 17.95 7.31 -11.73
N LEU A 221 16.93 7.30 -10.88
CA LEU A 221 15.58 6.85 -11.22
C LEU A 221 14.94 7.74 -12.29
N PHE A 222 15.14 9.06 -12.22
CA PHE A 222 14.70 10.00 -13.24
C PHE A 222 15.27 9.66 -14.62
N LEU A 223 16.56 9.32 -14.71
CA LEU A 223 17.19 8.88 -15.97
C LEU A 223 16.57 7.58 -16.51
N GLY A 224 16.11 6.70 -15.62
CA GLY A 224 15.35 5.49 -15.94
C GLY A 224 13.87 5.73 -16.29
N GLY A 225 13.36 6.96 -16.17
CA GLY A 225 11.95 7.30 -16.42
C GLY A 225 11.02 7.04 -15.22
N PHE A 226 11.57 6.81 -14.03
CA PHE A 226 10.83 6.72 -12.77
C PHE A 226 10.88 8.07 -12.06
N LEU A 227 9.72 8.68 -11.85
CA LEU A 227 9.61 10.02 -11.26
C LEU A 227 9.03 9.91 -9.86
N SER A 228 9.67 10.54 -8.87
CA SER A 228 9.05 10.64 -7.54
C SER A 228 7.89 11.63 -7.53
N GLN A 229 6.92 11.37 -6.65
CA GLN A 229 5.86 12.30 -6.35
C GLN A 229 6.34 13.26 -5.26
N GLU A 230 6.72 14.48 -5.65
CA GLU A 230 7.20 15.54 -4.75
C GLU A 230 6.33 15.73 -3.50
N LYS A 231 4.99 15.78 -3.67
CA LYS A 231 4.03 15.92 -2.54
C LYS A 231 4.05 14.77 -1.52
N LYS A 232 4.69 13.65 -1.85
CA LYS A 232 4.85 12.47 -0.98
C LYS A 232 6.32 12.25 -0.58
N LEU A 233 7.25 13.06 -1.08
CA LEU A 233 8.61 13.09 -0.57
C LEU A 233 8.53 13.64 0.86
N ALA A 234 9.05 12.89 1.81
CA ALA A 234 9.09 13.33 3.20
C ALA A 234 10.43 12.93 3.81
N VAL A 235 11.04 13.88 4.51
CA VAL A 235 12.33 13.72 5.15
C VAL A 235 12.22 14.17 6.59
N ALA A 236 12.76 13.35 7.50
CA ALA A 236 12.80 13.65 8.91
C ALA A 236 14.18 13.34 9.48
N THR A 237 14.65 14.18 10.39
CA THR A 237 15.91 13.95 11.10
C THR A 237 15.85 14.49 12.53
N VAL A 238 16.86 14.16 13.33
CA VAL A 238 17.06 14.77 14.64
C VAL A 238 17.29 16.29 14.49
N PRO A 239 16.73 17.14 15.37
CA PRO A 239 16.74 18.61 15.17
C PRO A 239 18.11 19.24 14.92
N ARG A 240 19.16 18.73 15.56
CA ARG A 240 20.53 19.24 15.43
C ARG A 240 21.19 19.00 14.07
N SER A 241 20.63 18.14 13.23
CA SER A 241 21.22 17.74 11.95
C SER A 241 20.46 18.30 10.74
N VAL A 242 19.44 19.14 10.98
CA VAL A 242 18.63 19.73 9.91
C VAL A 242 19.48 20.60 8.99
N GLU A 243 20.34 21.47 9.55
CA GLU A 243 21.17 22.39 8.77
C GLU A 243 22.17 21.66 7.86
N GLU A 244 22.88 20.67 8.39
CA GLU A 244 23.82 19.84 7.63
C GLU A 244 23.12 19.09 6.49
N MET A 245 21.95 18.53 6.76
CA MET A 245 21.17 17.79 5.77
C MET A 245 20.59 18.72 4.69
N GLN A 246 20.16 19.92 5.07
CA GLN A 246 19.65 20.94 4.14
C GLN A 246 20.75 21.42 3.18
N ALA A 247 21.98 21.57 3.67
CA ALA A 247 23.13 21.96 2.84
C ALA A 247 23.37 20.95 1.71
N VAL A 248 23.33 19.65 2.00
CA VAL A 248 23.49 18.58 1.00
C VAL A 248 22.39 18.62 -0.06
N PHE A 249 21.14 18.82 0.35
CA PHE A 249 20.02 18.97 -0.59
C PHE A 249 20.21 20.18 -1.50
N ALA A 250 20.62 21.32 -0.94
CA ALA A 250 20.89 22.55 -1.69
C ALA A 250 22.03 22.37 -2.71
N GLU A 251 23.14 21.71 -2.31
CA GLU A 251 24.25 21.37 -3.21
C GLU A 251 23.81 20.48 -4.38
N CYS A 252 22.86 19.57 -4.13
CA CYS A 252 22.26 18.71 -5.14
C CYS A 252 21.13 19.39 -5.95
N GLY A 253 20.83 20.67 -5.69
CA GLY A 253 19.77 21.42 -6.36
C GLY A 253 18.36 20.95 -6.02
N MET A 254 18.16 20.36 -4.84
CA MET A 254 16.85 19.91 -4.34
C MET A 254 16.36 20.81 -3.22
N ASP A 255 15.13 21.32 -3.36
CA ASP A 255 14.42 22.01 -2.28
C ASP A 255 13.49 21.03 -1.57
N VAL A 256 13.91 20.55 -0.40
CA VAL A 256 13.16 19.57 0.40
C VAL A 256 12.97 20.11 1.80
N SER A 257 11.72 20.08 2.27
CA SER A 257 11.42 20.41 3.66
C SER A 257 11.81 19.24 4.57
N ILE A 258 12.68 19.53 5.54
CA ILE A 258 13.11 18.57 6.55
C ILE A 258 12.29 18.78 7.82
N GLY A 259 11.50 17.77 8.19
CA GLY A 259 10.69 17.77 9.40
C GLY A 259 11.32 17.01 10.56
N SER A 260 10.56 16.91 11.65
CA SER A 260 10.83 15.98 12.75
C SER A 260 10.05 14.67 12.61
N ALA A 261 9.18 14.54 11.61
CA ALA A 261 8.31 13.39 11.46
C ALA A 261 8.19 12.93 10.00
N VAL A 262 8.09 11.61 9.81
CA VAL A 262 7.83 10.97 8.51
C VAL A 262 6.78 9.87 8.67
N SER A 263 5.88 9.74 7.69
CA SER A 263 4.91 8.65 7.65
C SER A 263 5.36 7.60 6.64
N ILE A 264 5.57 6.37 7.09
CA ILE A 264 6.00 5.23 6.26
C ILE A 264 4.96 4.12 6.45
N PHE A 265 4.28 3.72 5.38
CA PHE A 265 3.24 2.69 5.40
C PHE A 265 2.15 2.89 6.48
N ASN A 266 1.65 4.12 6.64
CA ASN A 266 0.69 4.51 7.68
C ASN A 266 1.21 4.35 9.14
N THR A 267 2.52 4.32 9.33
CA THR A 267 3.19 4.41 10.62
C THR A 267 3.97 5.71 10.68
N ASP A 268 3.75 6.50 11.73
CA ASP A 268 4.46 7.75 11.91
C ASP A 268 5.72 7.53 12.76
N PHE A 269 6.83 8.04 12.27
CA PHE A 269 8.12 8.05 12.95
C PHE A 269 8.46 9.49 13.29
N VAL A 270 8.62 9.79 14.58
CA VAL A 270 8.80 11.15 15.08
C VAL A 270 10.07 11.24 15.91
N TYR A 271 10.98 12.11 15.49
CA TYR A 271 12.15 12.52 16.24
C TYR A 271 11.77 13.53 17.31
N SER A 272 12.19 13.25 18.54
CA SER A 272 12.06 14.18 19.66
C SER A 272 13.26 14.05 20.60
N SER A 273 13.28 14.81 21.69
CA SER A 273 14.35 14.76 22.70
C SER A 273 13.77 14.43 24.07
N ARG A 274 14.39 13.50 24.79
CA ARG A 274 14.06 13.15 26.17
C ARG A 274 15.33 13.22 27.01
N VAL A 275 15.34 14.10 28.02
CA VAL A 275 16.51 14.35 28.89
C VAL A 275 17.77 14.66 28.06
N GLY A 276 17.62 15.53 27.05
CA GLY A 276 18.72 15.97 26.18
C GLY A 276 19.21 14.93 25.17
N ARG A 277 18.62 13.74 25.09
CA ARG A 277 18.99 12.71 24.14
C ARG A 277 17.92 12.51 23.06
N PRO A 278 18.31 12.34 21.79
CA PRO A 278 17.36 12.11 20.70
C PRO A 278 16.69 10.75 20.84
N ILE A 279 15.37 10.73 20.68
CA ILE A 279 14.55 9.52 20.63
C ILE A 279 13.74 9.49 19.33
N LEU A 280 13.52 8.29 18.81
CA LEU A 280 12.62 8.01 17.72
C LEU A 280 11.37 7.35 18.29
N THR A 281 10.23 8.02 18.17
CA THR A 281 8.93 7.51 18.58
C THR A 281 8.21 6.94 17.36
N THR A 282 7.73 5.71 17.47
CA THR A 282 6.87 5.07 16.46
C THR A 282 5.42 5.12 16.91
N ASP A 283 4.54 5.71 16.09
CA ASP A 283 3.07 5.67 16.26
C ASP A 283 2.42 4.86 15.12
N CYS A 284 1.84 3.72 15.48
CA CYS A 284 1.15 2.81 14.56
C CYS A 284 -0.27 3.29 14.16
N ARG A 285 -0.62 4.55 14.47
CA ARG A 285 -1.94 5.19 14.28
C ARG A 285 -3.08 4.39 14.86
N ARG A 286 -2.79 3.76 16.00
CA ARG A 286 -3.61 2.69 16.53
C ARG A 286 -4.87 3.18 17.21
N ALA A 287 -4.77 4.27 17.97
CA ALA A 287 -5.87 4.84 18.74
C ALA A 287 -7.13 5.06 17.88
N LEU A 288 -6.98 5.53 16.63
CA LEU A 288 -8.10 5.70 15.71
C LEU A 288 -8.79 4.37 15.34
N ARG A 289 -8.01 3.32 15.06
CA ARG A 289 -8.56 2.01 14.69
C ARG A 289 -9.20 1.32 15.89
N VAL A 290 -8.53 1.34 17.03
CA VAL A 290 -9.00 0.74 18.28
C VAL A 290 -10.24 1.48 18.81
N GLY A 291 -10.29 2.80 18.73
CA GLY A 291 -11.49 3.57 19.10
C GLY A 291 -12.71 3.17 18.27
N ARG A 292 -12.54 2.90 16.96
CA ARG A 292 -13.63 2.37 16.13
C ARG A 292 -14.04 0.94 16.51
N ALA A 293 -13.09 0.09 16.89
CA ALA A 293 -13.38 -1.25 17.37
C ALA A 293 -14.04 -1.23 18.75
N LEU A 294 -13.69 -0.28 19.61
CA LEU A 294 -14.28 -0.11 20.95
C LEU A 294 -15.79 0.13 20.87
N LEU A 295 -16.25 0.94 19.92
CA LEU A 295 -17.68 1.18 19.67
C LEU A 295 -18.46 -0.13 19.39
N PHE A 296 -17.80 -1.13 18.82
CA PHE A 296 -18.40 -2.45 18.61
C PHE A 296 -18.49 -3.25 19.92
N PHE A 297 -17.46 -3.23 20.75
CA PHE A 297 -17.39 -3.97 22.03
C PHE A 297 -18.19 -3.34 23.18
N GLN A 298 -18.54 -2.06 23.07
CA GLN A 298 -19.33 -1.33 24.08
C GLN A 298 -20.84 -1.51 23.97
N LYS A 299 -21.35 -2.21 22.94
CA LYS A 299 -22.80 -2.40 22.80
C LYS A 299 -23.35 -3.25 23.95
N GLU A 300 -24.43 -2.77 24.58
CA GLU A 300 -25.03 -3.36 25.79
C GLU A 300 -25.57 -4.78 25.60
N SER A 301 -26.01 -5.13 24.38
CA SER A 301 -26.56 -6.45 24.06
C SER A 301 -25.76 -7.12 22.94
N PRO A 302 -24.60 -7.73 23.23
CA PRO A 302 -23.71 -8.26 22.21
C PRO A 302 -24.32 -9.36 21.34
N LEU A 303 -25.19 -10.22 21.92
CA LEU A 303 -25.81 -11.35 21.23
C LEU A 303 -27.02 -10.98 20.37
N THR A 304 -27.58 -9.77 20.52
CA THR A 304 -28.71 -9.31 19.70
C THR A 304 -28.27 -8.44 18.52
N GLN A 305 -26.94 -8.27 18.34
CA GLN A 305 -26.40 -7.50 17.24
C GLN A 305 -26.69 -8.16 15.90
N ARG A 306 -27.26 -7.38 14.98
CA ARG A 306 -27.49 -7.80 13.59
C ARG A 306 -26.38 -7.27 12.70
N LEU A 307 -25.28 -8.00 12.64
CA LEU A 307 -24.13 -7.65 11.82
C LEU A 307 -23.89 -8.71 10.75
N SER A 308 -23.40 -8.29 9.59
CA SER A 308 -22.97 -9.22 8.55
C SER A 308 -21.60 -9.78 8.84
N LYS A 309 -21.26 -10.92 8.22
CA LYS A 309 -19.92 -11.51 8.29
C LYS A 309 -18.84 -10.49 7.90
N LYS A 310 -19.09 -9.72 6.84
CA LYS A 310 -18.23 -8.62 6.41
C LYS A 310 -17.98 -7.57 7.50
N ALA A 311 -18.98 -7.25 8.32
CA ALA A 311 -18.81 -6.29 9.42
C ALA A 311 -17.91 -6.85 10.53
N PHE A 312 -18.08 -8.11 10.94
CA PHE A 312 -17.20 -8.78 11.92
C PHE A 312 -15.75 -8.85 11.43
N PHE A 313 -15.55 -9.23 10.17
CA PHE A 313 -14.22 -9.25 9.56
C PHE A 313 -13.64 -7.83 9.40
N GLY A 314 -14.48 -6.82 9.19
CA GLY A 314 -14.09 -5.42 9.20
C GLY A 314 -13.54 -4.97 10.55
N ILE A 315 -14.24 -5.26 11.66
CA ILE A 315 -13.76 -4.97 13.02
C ILE A 315 -12.45 -5.73 13.30
N SER A 316 -12.41 -7.02 12.97
CA SER A 316 -11.20 -7.83 13.12
C SER A 316 -10.03 -7.25 12.30
N GLY A 317 -10.31 -6.72 11.11
CA GLY A 317 -9.34 -6.01 10.28
C GLY A 317 -8.71 -4.81 10.99
N LEU A 318 -9.52 -4.00 11.68
CA LEU A 318 -9.04 -2.85 12.46
C LEU A 318 -8.07 -3.25 13.58
N LEU A 319 -8.38 -4.36 14.27
CA LEU A 319 -7.60 -4.88 15.39
C LEU A 319 -6.32 -5.60 14.94
N SER A 320 -6.38 -6.32 13.82
CA SER A 320 -5.28 -7.16 13.32
C SER A 320 -4.14 -6.41 12.64
N PHE A 321 -4.34 -5.13 12.34
CA PHE A 321 -3.27 -4.32 11.79
C PHE A 321 -2.21 -4.07 12.86
N ASP A 322 -1.13 -4.84 12.77
CA ASP A 322 0.04 -4.77 13.64
C ASP A 322 1.31 -4.71 12.79
N CYS A 323 1.49 -3.57 12.14
CA CYS A 323 2.54 -3.34 11.15
C CYS A 323 3.96 -3.42 11.73
N ALA A 324 4.14 -3.20 13.04
CA ALA A 324 5.44 -3.22 13.70
C ALA A 324 5.59 -4.41 14.69
N LYS A 325 4.63 -5.35 14.69
CA LYS A 325 4.59 -6.53 15.58
C LYS A 325 4.65 -6.17 17.08
N LEU A 326 3.90 -5.14 17.49
CA LEU A 326 3.89 -4.58 18.85
C LEU A 326 2.62 -4.92 19.62
N HIS A 327 1.63 -5.54 18.96
CA HIS A 327 0.24 -5.54 19.41
C HIS A 327 -0.39 -6.94 19.31
N ALA A 328 0.38 -7.93 19.74
CA ALA A 328 0.02 -9.35 19.64
C ALA A 328 -1.35 -9.67 20.28
N ARG A 329 -1.70 -9.03 21.40
CA ARG A 329 -2.98 -9.29 22.10
C ARG A 329 -4.20 -8.96 21.23
N ALA A 330 -4.24 -7.79 20.60
CA ALA A 330 -5.36 -7.43 19.73
C ALA A 330 -5.36 -8.21 18.42
N ARG A 331 -4.17 -8.56 17.90
CA ARG A 331 -4.07 -9.46 16.75
C ARG A 331 -4.66 -10.83 17.08
N LEU A 332 -4.32 -11.40 18.23
CA LEU A 332 -4.88 -12.66 18.70
C LEU A 332 -6.40 -12.56 18.87
N LEU A 333 -6.90 -11.50 19.52
CA LEU A 333 -8.34 -11.23 19.62
C LEU A 333 -9.02 -11.20 18.24
N ALA A 334 -8.42 -10.52 17.27
CA ALA A 334 -8.94 -10.45 15.91
C ALA A 334 -8.97 -11.82 15.22
N ASP A 335 -7.90 -12.60 15.37
CA ASP A 335 -7.80 -13.94 14.80
C ASP A 335 -8.82 -14.89 15.43
N THR A 336 -9.00 -14.84 16.75
CA THR A 336 -10.01 -15.63 17.47
C THR A 336 -11.43 -15.21 17.10
N LEU A 337 -11.71 -13.91 16.96
CA LEU A 337 -13.01 -13.41 16.52
C LEU A 337 -13.35 -13.87 15.10
N ARG A 338 -12.38 -13.80 14.16
CA ARG A 338 -12.57 -14.31 12.79
C ARG A 338 -12.77 -15.82 12.78
N SER A 339 -12.03 -16.56 13.61
CA SER A 339 -12.16 -18.01 13.71
C SER A 339 -13.55 -18.42 14.22
N LEU A 340 -14.03 -17.78 15.30
CA LEU A 340 -15.35 -18.06 15.86
C LEU A 340 -16.46 -17.74 14.86
N VAL A 341 -16.49 -16.52 14.32
CA VAL A 341 -17.54 -16.09 13.37
C VAL A 341 -17.45 -16.87 12.06
N GLY A 342 -16.24 -17.11 11.56
CA GLY A 342 -16.00 -17.87 10.34
C GLY A 342 -16.49 -19.31 10.44
N SER A 343 -16.30 -19.94 11.61
CA SER A 343 -16.75 -21.32 11.87
C SER A 343 -18.26 -21.39 12.06
N CYS A 344 -18.84 -20.57 12.94
CA CYS A 344 -20.27 -20.62 13.26
C CYS A 344 -21.16 -20.24 12.06
N PHE A 345 -20.67 -19.39 11.16
CA PHE A 345 -21.46 -18.85 10.05
C PHE A 345 -20.86 -19.20 8.69
N ALA A 346 -20.12 -20.30 8.56
CA ALA A 346 -19.44 -20.68 7.32
C ALA A 346 -20.36 -20.65 6.08
N ALA A 347 -21.60 -21.16 6.23
CA ALA A 347 -22.61 -21.23 5.16
C ALA A 347 -23.35 -19.90 4.89
N VAL A 348 -23.21 -18.88 5.75
CA VAL A 348 -23.86 -17.57 5.58
C VAL A 348 -23.07 -16.72 4.58
N ASP A 349 -23.74 -16.08 3.63
CA ASP A 349 -23.05 -15.20 2.67
C ASP A 349 -22.48 -13.94 3.34
N TRP A 350 -21.50 -13.29 2.71
CA TRP A 350 -20.70 -12.20 3.31
C TRP A 350 -21.52 -10.99 3.74
N ASP A 351 -22.55 -10.64 2.98
CA ASP A 351 -23.40 -9.47 3.22
C ASP A 351 -24.67 -9.82 4.01
N CYS A 352 -24.95 -11.10 4.26
CA CYS A 352 -26.08 -11.54 5.07
C CYS A 352 -25.80 -11.37 6.57
N VAL A 353 -26.87 -11.11 7.34
CA VAL A 353 -26.81 -10.95 8.80
C VAL A 353 -26.48 -12.30 9.45
N CYS A 354 -25.51 -12.31 10.36
CA CYS A 354 -25.24 -13.44 11.24
C CYS A 354 -26.14 -13.36 12.47
N ASP A 355 -26.99 -14.37 12.67
CA ASP A 355 -27.82 -14.47 13.87
C ASP A 355 -27.02 -15.08 15.02
N LEU A 356 -26.45 -14.22 15.88
CA LEU A 356 -25.66 -14.65 17.04
C LEU A 356 -26.48 -15.46 18.06
N ALA A 357 -27.81 -15.31 18.09
CA ALA A 357 -28.66 -16.09 18.99
C ALA A 357 -28.77 -17.56 18.58
N SER A 358 -28.49 -17.87 17.31
CA SER A 358 -28.51 -19.24 16.76
C SER A 358 -27.27 -20.07 17.12
N MET A 359 -26.22 -19.45 17.68
CA MET A 359 -25.02 -20.15 18.12
C MET A 359 -25.32 -21.10 19.29
N SER A 360 -24.53 -22.18 19.42
CA SER A 360 -24.58 -23.02 20.63
C SER A 360 -24.15 -22.23 21.88
N ASP A 361 -24.51 -22.73 23.05
CA ASP A 361 -24.24 -22.04 24.31
C ASP A 361 -22.73 -21.85 24.55
N ASP A 362 -21.90 -22.84 24.20
CA ASP A 362 -20.44 -22.74 24.28
C ASP A 362 -19.89 -21.59 23.41
N TYR A 363 -20.39 -21.46 22.17
CA TYR A 363 -19.97 -20.37 21.28
C TYR A 363 -20.51 -19.02 21.72
N LYS A 364 -21.70 -18.97 22.33
CA LYS A 364 -22.23 -17.73 22.93
C LYS A 364 -21.36 -17.28 24.09
N LEU A 365 -20.98 -18.18 24.99
CA LEU A 365 -20.09 -17.90 26.11
C LEU A 365 -18.72 -17.43 25.62
N ALA A 366 -18.12 -18.16 24.66
CA ALA A 366 -16.85 -17.77 24.06
C ALA A 366 -16.94 -16.37 23.40
N TYR A 367 -18.01 -16.09 22.66
CA TYR A 367 -18.22 -14.78 22.05
C TYR A 367 -18.35 -13.66 23.10
N LEU A 368 -19.10 -13.88 24.18
CA LEU A 368 -19.23 -12.90 25.26
C LEU A 368 -17.89 -12.61 25.94
N GLU A 369 -17.07 -13.65 26.18
CA GLU A 369 -15.72 -13.50 26.71
C GLU A 369 -14.81 -12.72 25.73
N LEU A 370 -14.90 -12.99 24.42
CA LEU A 370 -14.19 -12.19 23.40
C LEU A 370 -14.64 -10.73 23.40
N VAL A 371 -15.93 -10.46 23.63
CA VAL A 371 -16.44 -9.08 23.71
C VAL A 371 -15.91 -8.37 24.95
N ARG A 372 -15.87 -9.05 26.10
CA ARG A 372 -15.28 -8.51 27.34
C ARG A 372 -13.79 -8.23 27.15
N TRP A 373 -13.05 -9.22 26.64
CA TRP A 373 -11.62 -9.08 26.37
C TRP A 373 -11.32 -7.99 25.34
N GLY A 374 -12.17 -7.87 24.31
CA GLY A 374 -12.09 -6.81 23.32
C GLY A 374 -12.30 -5.42 23.90
N ARG A 375 -13.22 -5.26 24.85
CA ARG A 375 -13.40 -4.00 25.59
C ARG A 375 -12.15 -3.66 26.39
N GLU A 376 -11.66 -4.59 27.20
CA GLU A 376 -10.46 -4.40 28.03
C GLU A 376 -9.24 -3.98 27.21
N ILE A 377 -8.95 -4.71 26.11
CA ILE A 377 -7.86 -4.38 25.19
C ILE A 377 -8.08 -2.99 24.59
N CYS A 378 -9.27 -2.73 24.06
CA CYS A 378 -9.51 -1.48 23.32
C CYS A 378 -9.50 -0.26 24.23
N GLU A 379 -9.93 -0.39 25.49
CA GLU A 379 -9.84 0.69 26.49
C GLU A 379 -8.39 0.94 26.89
N ALA A 380 -7.63 -0.10 27.20
CA ALA A 380 -6.21 0.01 27.56
C ALA A 380 -5.36 0.60 26.43
N GLU A 381 -5.74 0.34 25.17
CA GLU A 381 -4.99 0.75 23.98
C GLU A 381 -5.65 1.90 23.21
N SER A 382 -6.60 2.59 23.83
CA SER A 382 -7.28 3.78 23.27
C SER A 382 -6.38 5.03 23.23
N VAL A 383 -5.23 4.98 23.89
CA VAL A 383 -4.22 6.04 23.95
C VAL A 383 -3.32 5.99 22.70
N PRO A 384 -2.80 7.13 22.21
CA PRO A 384 -1.81 7.15 21.14
C PRO A 384 -0.66 6.17 21.41
N CYS A 385 -0.40 5.32 20.44
CA CYS A 385 0.65 4.32 20.48
C CYS A 385 2.00 5.04 20.36
N SER A 386 2.87 4.88 21.36
CA SER A 386 4.16 5.56 21.40
C SER A 386 5.24 4.58 21.83
N HIS A 387 6.01 4.11 20.86
CA HIS A 387 7.16 3.24 21.08
C HIS A 387 8.43 4.05 20.86
N ALA A 388 8.99 4.55 21.96
CA ALA A 388 10.21 5.36 21.95
C ALA A 388 11.46 4.48 22.03
N VAL A 389 12.38 4.69 21.09
CA VAL A 389 13.71 4.06 21.08
C VAL A 389 14.76 5.16 21.03
N MET A 390 15.88 4.98 21.73
CA MET A 390 17.00 5.91 21.67
C MET A 390 17.60 5.93 20.26
N VAL A 391 17.78 7.12 19.69
CA VAL A 391 18.40 7.25 18.36
C VAL A 391 19.86 6.83 18.43
N ARG A 392 20.28 5.99 17.49
CA ARG A 392 21.69 5.62 17.35
C ARG A 392 22.44 6.78 16.74
N THR A 393 23.40 7.34 17.48
CA THR A 393 24.21 8.47 17.01
C THR A 393 25.52 8.03 16.35
N ASN A 394 25.82 6.72 16.41
CA ASN A 394 26.96 6.09 15.76
C ASN A 394 26.59 4.62 15.44
N GLU A 395 26.98 4.14 14.27
CA GLU A 395 26.76 2.77 13.81
C GLU A 395 27.49 1.71 14.64
N SER A 396 28.52 2.10 15.40
CA SER A 396 29.19 1.21 16.36
C SER A 396 28.40 0.97 17.64
N GLN A 397 27.34 1.75 17.92
CA GLN A 397 26.51 1.55 19.11
C GLN A 397 25.73 0.24 18.99
N PRO A 398 25.80 -0.67 19.98
CA PRO A 398 25.08 -1.94 19.91
C PRO A 398 23.56 -1.71 19.89
N ILE A 399 22.86 -2.50 19.08
CA ILE A 399 21.39 -2.55 19.11
C ILE A 399 20.99 -3.32 20.36
N LYS A 400 20.33 -2.65 21.31
CA LYS A 400 19.80 -3.30 22.51
C LYS A 400 18.36 -3.77 22.25
N LEU A 401 18.17 -5.08 22.17
CA LEU A 401 16.85 -5.69 22.10
C LEU A 401 16.47 -6.18 23.50
N GLU A 402 15.45 -5.56 24.10
CA GLU A 402 14.83 -6.07 25.31
C GLU A 402 13.63 -6.92 24.91
N VAL A 403 13.79 -8.24 25.04
CA VAL A 403 12.72 -9.22 24.80
C VAL A 403 12.14 -9.58 26.15
N CYS A 404 10.92 -9.10 26.42
CA CYS A 404 10.14 -9.54 27.56
C CYS A 404 9.13 -10.57 27.05
N SER A 405 9.36 -11.86 27.34
CA SER A 405 8.31 -12.88 27.18
C SER A 405 7.72 -13.19 28.55
N ASP A 406 6.39 -13.14 28.64
CA ASP A 406 5.69 -13.73 29.77
C ASP A 406 5.69 -15.26 29.56
N ALA A 407 6.53 -15.96 30.30
CA ALA A 407 6.63 -17.42 30.28
C ALA A 407 5.53 -18.10 31.11
N SER A 408 4.58 -17.35 31.70
CA SER A 408 3.53 -17.91 32.57
C SER A 408 2.45 -18.74 31.86
N LEU A 409 2.61 -19.01 30.56
CA LEU A 409 1.72 -19.88 29.77
C LEU A 409 2.33 -21.26 29.44
N PHE A 410 3.41 -21.66 30.11
CA PHE A 410 3.89 -23.06 30.13
C PHE A 410 3.54 -23.76 31.44
#